data_AF-A0A7L2KQS4-F1
#
_entry.id   AF-A0A7L2KQS4-F1
#
_cell.length_a   1.000
_cell.length_b   1.000
_cell.length_c   1.000
_cell.angle_alpha   90.00
_cell.angle_beta   90.00
_cell.angle_gamma   90.00
#
_symmetry.space_group_name_H-M   'P 1'
#
loop_
_entity.id
_entity.type
_entity.pdbx_description
1 polymer ?
#
loop_
_entity_poly.entity_id
_entity_poly.type
_entity_poly.pdbx_seq_one_letter_code
_entity_poly.pdbx_strand_id
1 'polypeptide(L)'
;QFLSLCAPLTEEHPEVLPFLSSRHLRAHPDFRGSAEFRNILGRLLRRVQGRRRKVYVYINELCTVLKARALRRRLPLRSLPHQCPPTPSQYLNAPSRCSSTSSQPPGASSSNSNIPSQYPGAPSSDTHDPASSPRRSGGGSRRQIRHLEHLLRVYASEIRRLQERELDLAELDSADSPYLQENRLKRRMMRIFRRLCQLKECSSLTGRVLEQRIRFRGTRYPEVNRSIERFINRPDAFPDYSDILREIRGASARHGLGLGRRQMENMAQEAFREVGNRLQERRHLDLVYNFGSHLTDEYRPGTDPALSDPELAQRLRRNRRLALARLDDVIARFAQRQE
;
A
#
# COMPACT_ATOMS: atom_id res chain seq x y z
N GLN A 1 27.36 -17.40 5.52
CA GLN A 1 27.41 -16.20 6.39
C GLN A 1 26.34 -16.19 7.47
N PHE A 2 25.03 -16.22 7.16
CA PHE A 2 24.00 -16.23 8.21
C PHE A 2 24.04 -17.52 9.07
N LEU A 3 24.11 -18.69 8.43
CA LEU A 3 24.22 -19.97 9.13
C LEU A 3 25.48 -20.06 10.02
N SER A 4 26.63 -19.58 9.52
CA SER A 4 27.87 -19.56 10.29
C SER A 4 27.81 -18.62 11.50
N LEU A 5 27.03 -17.53 11.42
CA LEU A 5 26.80 -16.61 12.54
C LEU A 5 25.83 -17.19 13.57
N CYS A 6 24.88 -18.02 13.14
CA CYS A 6 23.93 -18.70 14.01
C CYS A 6 24.48 -19.97 14.66
N ALA A 7 25.47 -20.63 14.06
CA ALA A 7 26.04 -21.89 14.54
C ALA A 7 26.47 -21.86 16.03
N PRO A 8 27.33 -20.94 16.48
CA PRO A 8 27.74 -20.88 17.90
C PRO A 8 26.61 -20.38 18.83
N LEU A 9 25.50 -19.87 18.28
CA LEU A 9 24.38 -19.35 19.07
C LEU A 9 23.23 -20.37 19.19
N THR A 10 23.36 -21.53 18.54
CA THR A 10 22.32 -22.58 18.49
C THR A 10 22.89 -23.94 18.91
N GLU A 11 23.96 -23.94 19.71
CA GLU A 11 24.63 -25.17 20.18
C GLU A 11 23.68 -26.09 20.98
N GLU A 12 22.72 -25.51 21.70
CA GLU A 12 21.69 -26.29 22.42
C GLU A 12 20.70 -27.01 21.50
N HIS A 13 20.55 -26.54 20.25
CA HIS A 13 19.60 -27.09 19.26
C HIS A 13 20.24 -27.15 17.85
N PRO A 14 21.21 -28.04 17.62
CA PRO A 14 21.94 -28.11 16.36
C PRO A 14 21.05 -28.49 15.16
N GLU A 15 19.92 -29.17 15.39
CA GLU A 15 18.93 -29.54 14.38
C GLU A 15 18.31 -28.35 13.62
N VAL A 16 18.42 -27.14 14.18
CA VAL A 16 17.85 -25.92 13.61
C VAL A 16 18.56 -25.49 12.32
N LEU A 17 19.89 -25.68 12.19
CA LEU A 17 20.65 -25.27 11.01
C LEU A 17 20.38 -26.17 9.78
N PRO A 18 20.34 -27.51 9.90
CA PRO A 18 19.88 -28.39 8.84
C PRO A 18 18.43 -28.10 8.43
N PHE A 19 17.55 -27.85 9.40
CA PHE A 19 16.14 -27.51 9.12
C PHE A 19 16.02 -26.22 8.30
N LEU A 20 16.73 -25.16 8.70
CA LEU A 20 16.75 -23.89 7.98
C LEU A 20 17.34 -24.04 6.57
N SER A 21 18.39 -24.86 6.41
CA SER A 21 19.01 -25.15 5.11
C SER A 21 18.05 -25.90 4.18
N SER A 22 17.30 -26.89 4.70
CA SER A 22 16.25 -27.59 3.96
C SER A 22 15.13 -26.65 3.52
N ARG A 23 14.72 -25.70 4.38
CA ARG A 23 13.72 -24.67 4.05
C ARG A 23 14.21 -23.72 2.96
N HIS A 24 15.48 -23.35 2.99
CA HIS A 24 16.09 -22.54 1.94
C HIS A 24 16.11 -23.27 0.59
N LEU A 25 16.46 -24.56 0.56
CA LEU A 25 16.42 -25.33 -0.69
C LEU A 25 14.99 -25.43 -1.28
N ARG A 26 13.97 -25.51 -0.43
CA ARG A 26 12.56 -25.62 -0.84
C ARG A 26 11.93 -24.29 -1.26
N ALA A 27 12.61 -23.17 -1.02
CA ALA A 27 12.17 -21.85 -1.48
C ALA A 27 12.38 -21.69 -3.00
N HIS A 28 11.53 -20.90 -3.64
CA HIS A 28 11.58 -20.67 -5.09
C HIS A 28 12.97 -20.14 -5.53
N PRO A 29 13.58 -20.67 -6.61
CA PRO A 29 14.90 -20.22 -7.07
C PRO A 29 14.98 -18.71 -7.32
N ASP A 30 13.99 -18.14 -8.00
CA ASP A 30 13.92 -16.69 -8.25
C ASP A 30 13.88 -15.86 -6.96
N PHE A 31 13.17 -16.36 -5.94
CA PHE A 31 13.13 -15.69 -4.64
C PHE A 31 14.51 -15.77 -3.95
N ARG A 32 15.19 -16.91 -4.00
CA ARG A 32 16.54 -17.07 -3.43
C ARG A 32 17.58 -16.17 -4.10
N GLY A 33 17.44 -15.91 -5.40
CA GLY A 33 18.28 -14.98 -6.16
C GLY A 33 17.87 -13.50 -6.04
N SER A 34 16.69 -13.22 -5.49
CA SER A 34 16.11 -11.88 -5.48
C SER A 34 16.85 -10.89 -4.58
N ALA A 35 16.71 -9.60 -4.89
CA ALA A 35 17.09 -8.53 -3.98
C ALA A 35 16.27 -8.56 -2.67
N GLU A 36 15.01 -8.99 -2.72
CA GLU A 36 14.13 -9.15 -1.55
C GLU A 36 14.76 -10.08 -0.51
N PHE A 37 15.22 -11.27 -0.94
CA PHE A 37 15.84 -12.23 -0.03
C PHE A 37 17.18 -11.75 0.53
N ARG A 38 18.01 -11.10 -0.30
CA ARG A 38 19.28 -10.48 0.15
C ARG A 38 19.04 -9.39 1.20
N ASN A 39 18.03 -8.54 1.02
CA ASN A 39 17.67 -7.49 1.97
C ASN A 39 17.18 -8.05 3.31
N ILE A 40 16.34 -9.09 3.26
CA ILE A 40 15.87 -9.81 4.45
C ILE A 40 17.05 -10.43 5.21
N LEU A 41 17.94 -11.14 4.51
CA LEU A 41 19.15 -11.70 5.10
C LEU A 41 20.07 -10.63 5.70
N GLY A 42 20.29 -9.52 5.00
CA GLY A 42 21.11 -8.40 5.49
C GLY A 42 20.52 -7.73 6.74
N ARG A 43 19.19 -7.63 6.84
CA ARG A 43 18.51 -7.17 8.05
C ARG A 43 18.69 -8.14 9.21
N LEU A 44 18.50 -9.44 8.95
CA LEU A 44 18.61 -10.47 9.99
C LEU A 44 20.05 -10.62 10.48
N LEU A 45 21.05 -10.54 9.61
CA LEU A 45 22.47 -10.53 9.98
C LEU A 45 22.78 -9.41 10.98
N ARG A 46 22.39 -8.16 10.66
CA ARG A 46 22.58 -7.01 11.56
C ARG A 46 21.84 -7.18 12.89
N ARG A 47 20.63 -7.75 12.88
CA ARG A 47 19.84 -8.00 14.10
C ARG A 47 20.46 -9.07 14.99
N VAL A 48 20.97 -10.16 14.41
CA VAL A 48 21.66 -11.22 15.18
C VAL A 48 22.95 -10.67 15.78
N GLN A 49 23.71 -9.85 15.04
CA GLN A 49 24.92 -9.19 15.55
C GLN A 49 24.62 -8.23 16.71
N GLY A 50 23.55 -7.42 16.61
CA GLY A 50 23.18 -6.47 17.66
C GLY A 50 22.50 -7.10 18.89
N ARG A 51 21.77 -8.21 18.73
CA ARG A 51 20.99 -8.86 19.82
C ARG A 51 21.03 -10.39 19.72
N ARG A 52 22.18 -10.97 20.07
CA ARG A 52 22.43 -12.43 20.02
C ARG A 52 21.40 -13.29 20.77
N ARG A 53 20.87 -12.81 21.91
CA ARG A 53 19.86 -13.53 22.73
C ARG A 53 18.53 -13.80 22.02
N LYS A 54 18.25 -13.14 20.88
CA LYS A 54 17.01 -13.33 20.11
C LYS A 54 17.22 -14.16 18.83
N VAL A 55 18.30 -14.93 18.73
CA VAL A 55 18.68 -15.69 17.53
C VAL A 55 17.55 -16.59 17.02
N TYR A 56 16.84 -17.30 17.89
CA TYR A 56 15.72 -18.17 17.49
C TYR A 56 14.53 -17.41 16.91
N VAL A 57 14.28 -16.16 17.35
CA VAL A 57 13.25 -15.30 16.76
C VAL A 57 13.63 -14.93 15.32
N TYR A 58 14.90 -14.60 15.09
CA TYR A 58 15.42 -14.24 13.77
C TYR A 58 15.48 -15.44 12.82
N ILE A 59 15.81 -16.62 13.33
CA ILE A 59 15.74 -17.88 12.59
C ILE A 59 14.28 -18.19 12.22
N ASN A 60 13.33 -18.01 13.16
CA ASN A 60 11.91 -18.24 12.88
C ASN A 60 11.34 -17.23 11.86
N GLU A 61 11.77 -15.97 11.92
CA GLU A 61 11.46 -14.94 10.93
C GLU A 61 11.92 -15.39 9.53
N LEU A 62 13.16 -15.87 9.40
CA LEU A 62 13.69 -16.39 8.14
C LEU A 62 12.95 -17.64 7.65
N CYS A 63 12.67 -18.58 8.55
CA CYS A 63 11.88 -19.78 8.25
C CYS A 63 10.49 -19.43 7.72
N THR A 64 9.84 -18.42 8.29
CA THR A 64 8.50 -17.98 7.88
C THR A 64 8.52 -17.40 6.47
N VAL A 65 9.52 -16.55 6.18
CA VAL A 65 9.73 -15.97 4.85
C VAL A 65 9.98 -17.07 3.80
N LEU A 66 10.88 -18.00 4.09
CA LEU A 66 11.20 -19.12 3.20
C LEU A 66 9.98 -20.04 2.97
N LYS A 67 9.17 -20.29 4.01
CA LYS A 67 7.95 -21.09 3.91
C LYS A 67 6.86 -20.39 3.08
N ALA A 68 6.73 -19.08 3.18
CA ALA A 68 5.77 -18.29 2.40
C ALA A 68 6.09 -18.31 0.90
N ARG A 69 7.37 -18.45 0.54
CA ARG A 69 7.88 -18.49 -0.84
C ARG A 69 8.37 -19.88 -1.26
N ALA A 70 7.87 -20.93 -0.60
CA ALA A 70 8.19 -22.32 -0.92
C ALA A 70 7.45 -22.79 -2.17
N LEU A 71 8.10 -23.67 -2.95
CA LEU A 71 7.45 -24.36 -4.07
C LEU A 71 6.27 -25.18 -3.54
N ARG A 72 5.03 -24.71 -3.81
CA ARG A 72 3.83 -25.48 -3.50
C ARG A 72 3.76 -26.65 -4.48
N ARG A 73 4.13 -27.86 -4.03
CA ARG A 73 3.71 -29.11 -4.71
C ARG A 73 2.18 -29.10 -4.76
N ARG A 74 1.60 -28.88 -5.93
CA ARG A 74 0.18 -29.17 -6.19
C ARG A 74 0.05 -30.69 -6.20
N LEU A 75 -0.60 -31.25 -5.18
CA LEU A 75 -1.20 -32.57 -5.31
C LEU A 75 -2.41 -32.43 -6.24
N PRO A 76 -2.53 -33.23 -7.32
CA PRO A 76 -3.67 -33.16 -8.21
C PRO A 76 -4.88 -33.81 -7.54
N LEU A 77 -5.89 -33.02 -7.20
CA LEU A 77 -7.21 -33.54 -6.83
C LEU A 77 -8.00 -33.83 -8.12
N ARG A 78 -8.30 -35.12 -8.28
CA ARG A 78 -9.09 -35.76 -9.32
C ARG A 78 -10.53 -35.27 -9.27
N SER A 79 -11.03 -34.79 -10.41
CA SER A 79 -12.43 -34.40 -10.63
C SER A 79 -13.34 -35.61 -10.74
N LEU A 80 -14.51 -35.57 -10.11
CA LEU A 80 -15.66 -36.43 -10.42
C LEU A 80 -16.94 -35.57 -10.54
N PRO A 81 -17.91 -35.96 -11.40
CA PRO A 81 -19.03 -35.11 -11.83
C PRO A 81 -20.39 -35.50 -11.19
N HIS A 82 -21.44 -34.72 -11.53
CA HIS A 82 -22.91 -34.96 -11.35
C HIS A 82 -23.50 -34.56 -9.98
N GLN A 83 -24.72 -34.03 -9.79
CA GLN A 83 -25.90 -33.66 -10.60
C GLN A 83 -26.84 -32.79 -9.70
N CYS A 84 -27.71 -31.95 -10.29
CA CYS A 84 -28.79 -31.20 -9.60
C CYS A 84 -29.98 -32.12 -9.18
N PRO A 85 -30.99 -31.69 -8.39
CA PRO A 85 -32.09 -30.82 -8.87
C PRO A 85 -32.69 -29.81 -7.84
N PRO A 86 -33.65 -28.93 -8.25
CA PRO A 86 -34.14 -27.75 -7.51
C PRO A 86 -35.58 -27.90 -6.94
N THR A 87 -36.10 -26.84 -6.27
CA THR A 87 -37.50 -26.29 -6.20
C THR A 87 -37.85 -25.69 -4.80
N PRO A 88 -38.97 -24.93 -4.58
CA PRO A 88 -38.95 -23.45 -4.43
C PRO A 88 -39.82 -22.92 -3.25
N SER A 89 -40.07 -21.59 -3.21
CA SER A 89 -41.10 -20.82 -2.45
C SER A 89 -40.47 -19.75 -1.55
N GLN A 90 -40.54 -18.45 -1.88
CA GLN A 90 -41.68 -17.52 -1.93
C GLN A 90 -42.00 -16.85 -0.58
N TYR A 91 -42.19 -15.52 -0.66
CA TYR A 91 -42.73 -14.56 0.31
C TYR A 91 -41.77 -14.10 1.45
N LEU A 92 -41.66 -12.83 1.84
CA LEU A 92 -42.57 -11.68 1.75
C LEU A 92 -41.80 -10.34 1.92
N ASN A 93 -42.12 -9.36 1.08
CA ASN A 93 -42.24 -7.90 1.26
C ASN A 93 -41.28 -7.06 2.17
N ALA A 94 -40.62 -6.13 1.45
CA ALA A 94 -40.25 -4.70 1.66
C ALA A 94 -41.02 -3.88 2.75
N PRO A 95 -40.77 -2.55 2.99
CA PRO A 95 -39.95 -1.57 2.21
C PRO A 95 -39.20 -0.48 3.02
N SER A 96 -38.62 0.48 2.28
CA SER A 96 -38.47 1.93 2.59
C SER A 96 -37.04 2.43 2.86
N ARG A 97 -36.43 3.12 1.88
CA ARG A 97 -36.43 4.59 1.63
C ARG A 97 -35.28 5.29 2.38
N CYS A 98 -34.30 5.84 1.63
CA CYS A 98 -34.07 7.28 1.44
C CYS A 98 -33.38 7.93 2.64
N SER A 99 -32.46 8.88 2.57
CA SER A 99 -31.74 9.56 1.51
C SER A 99 -30.57 10.26 2.21
N SER A 100 -29.46 10.39 1.50
CA SER A 100 -28.30 11.20 1.88
C SER A 100 -28.61 12.70 1.73
N THR A 101 -28.32 13.49 2.75
CA THR A 101 -28.29 14.96 2.74
C THR A 101 -27.00 15.50 3.38
N SER A 102 -26.27 16.33 2.63
CA SER A 102 -25.59 17.55 3.08
C SER A 102 -24.82 18.17 1.90
N SER A 103 -25.12 19.41 1.47
CA SER A 103 -24.52 20.69 1.95
C SER A 103 -23.06 20.85 1.50
N GLN A 104 -22.53 21.93 0.89
CA GLN A 104 -22.99 23.22 0.34
C GLN A 104 -21.71 23.88 -0.36
N PRO A 105 -21.66 25.19 -0.75
CA PRO A 105 -20.93 25.79 -1.92
C PRO A 105 -19.55 26.41 -1.53
N PRO A 106 -18.94 27.48 -2.15
CA PRO A 106 -19.19 28.34 -3.36
C PRO A 106 -17.94 28.49 -4.28
N GLY A 107 -17.81 29.28 -5.37
CA GLY A 107 -18.58 30.29 -6.11
C GLY A 107 -17.74 30.84 -7.29
N ALA A 108 -18.33 31.80 -8.04
CA ALA A 108 -17.73 32.74 -9.02
C ALA A 108 -17.59 32.35 -10.52
N SER A 109 -18.57 32.88 -11.29
CA SER A 109 -18.44 33.72 -12.50
C SER A 109 -17.74 33.20 -13.77
N SER A 110 -18.50 33.03 -14.86
CA SER A 110 -18.67 34.09 -15.88
C SER A 110 -19.34 33.61 -17.17
N SER A 111 -20.29 34.44 -17.62
CA SER A 111 -20.67 34.82 -19.00
C SER A 111 -21.37 33.83 -19.96
N ASN A 112 -22.64 34.21 -20.26
CA ASN A 112 -23.24 34.41 -21.60
C ASN A 112 -23.44 33.19 -22.52
N SER A 113 -24.58 32.91 -23.17
CA SER A 113 -25.77 33.70 -23.53
C SER A 113 -26.96 32.77 -23.86
N ASN A 114 -28.19 33.27 -23.62
CA ASN A 114 -29.43 33.21 -24.42
C ASN A 114 -29.43 32.38 -25.74
N ILE A 115 -30.47 31.66 -26.19
CA ILE A 115 -31.95 31.65 -25.98
C ILE A 115 -32.52 30.37 -26.69
N PRO A 116 -33.82 30.02 -26.60
CA PRO A 116 -34.33 28.64 -26.39
C PRO A 116 -35.11 28.05 -27.58
N SER A 117 -35.57 26.79 -27.37
CA SER A 117 -36.82 26.18 -27.86
C SER A 117 -37.03 26.12 -29.39
N GLN A 118 -37.51 25.06 -30.02
CA GLN A 118 -38.71 24.28 -29.73
C GLN A 118 -38.90 23.27 -30.90
N TYR A 119 -39.84 22.33 -30.70
CA TYR A 119 -40.57 21.50 -31.68
C TYR A 119 -40.29 19.98 -31.67
N PRO A 120 -41.36 19.18 -31.87
CA PRO A 120 -41.67 17.98 -31.09
C PRO A 120 -41.93 16.78 -32.01
N GLY A 121 -42.42 15.68 -31.45
CA GLY A 121 -43.23 14.73 -32.21
C GLY A 121 -42.52 13.44 -32.61
N ALA A 122 -42.68 12.43 -31.77
CA ALA A 122 -42.75 11.03 -32.22
C ALA A 122 -44.05 10.81 -33.01
N PRO A 123 -44.17 9.71 -33.79
CA PRO A 123 -44.77 8.52 -33.18
C PRO A 123 -44.21 7.16 -33.63
N SER A 124 -44.61 6.18 -32.84
CA SER A 124 -44.35 4.73 -32.75
C SER A 124 -44.56 3.87 -34.00
N SER A 125 -43.90 2.70 -34.04
CA SER A 125 -44.53 1.41 -34.39
C SER A 125 -43.60 0.20 -34.09
N ASP A 126 -44.26 -0.88 -33.69
CA ASP A 126 -43.76 -2.12 -33.08
C ASP A 126 -43.09 -3.14 -34.02
N THR A 127 -42.55 -4.18 -33.37
CA THR A 127 -42.41 -5.60 -33.78
C THR A 127 -41.11 -6.07 -34.47
N HIS A 128 -40.22 -6.73 -33.70
CA HIS A 128 -39.81 -8.14 -33.88
C HIS A 128 -38.53 -8.47 -33.07
N ASP A 129 -38.68 -9.31 -32.04
CA ASP A 129 -37.62 -10.23 -31.59
C ASP A 129 -37.58 -11.43 -32.56
N PRO A 130 -36.40 -11.98 -32.90
CA PRO A 130 -36.01 -13.20 -32.18
C PRO A 130 -34.51 -13.36 -31.92
N ALA A 131 -34.22 -14.36 -31.07
CA ALA A 131 -32.95 -15.06 -30.87
C ALA A 131 -31.97 -14.48 -29.83
N SER A 132 -32.42 -14.63 -28.58
CA SER A 132 -31.63 -15.10 -27.43
C SER A 132 -30.33 -15.85 -27.76
N SER A 133 -29.23 -15.11 -27.87
CA SER A 133 -27.89 -15.64 -27.61
C SER A 133 -27.62 -15.58 -26.10
N PRO A 134 -27.05 -16.63 -25.49
CA PRO A 134 -26.85 -16.68 -24.06
C PRO A 134 -25.91 -15.54 -23.67
N ARG A 135 -26.40 -14.65 -22.80
CA ARG A 135 -25.63 -13.58 -22.17
C ARG A 135 -24.32 -14.17 -21.67
N ARG A 136 -23.23 -13.85 -22.39
CA ARG A 136 -21.87 -14.21 -22.01
C ARG A 136 -21.59 -13.56 -20.66
N SER A 137 -21.73 -14.34 -19.61
CA SER A 137 -21.04 -14.26 -18.32
C SER A 137 -20.03 -13.11 -18.19
N GLY A 138 -20.44 -12.04 -17.49
CA GLY A 138 -19.69 -11.15 -16.60
C GLY A 138 -18.49 -10.33 -17.12
N GLY A 139 -17.64 -10.87 -17.99
CA GLY A 139 -16.33 -10.29 -18.30
C GLY A 139 -16.31 -9.31 -19.47
N GLY A 140 -15.45 -8.29 -19.37
CA GLY A 140 -15.17 -7.35 -20.47
C GLY A 140 -14.67 -8.03 -21.75
N SER A 141 -14.87 -7.39 -22.90
CA SER A 141 -14.45 -7.95 -24.20
C SER A 141 -12.95 -8.30 -24.20
N ARG A 142 -12.61 -9.55 -24.53
CA ARG A 142 -11.21 -10.04 -24.57
C ARG A 142 -10.32 -9.18 -25.47
N ARG A 143 -10.87 -8.62 -26.55
CA ARG A 143 -10.15 -7.70 -27.45
C ARG A 143 -9.82 -6.38 -26.74
N GLN A 144 -10.80 -5.82 -26.01
CA GLN A 144 -10.62 -4.60 -25.23
C GLN A 144 -9.58 -4.79 -24.12
N ILE A 145 -9.61 -5.92 -23.41
CA ILE A 145 -8.62 -6.23 -22.36
C ILE A 145 -7.21 -6.27 -22.95
N ARG A 146 -7.00 -7.00 -24.06
CA ARG A 146 -5.70 -7.07 -24.74
C ARG A 146 -5.20 -5.70 -25.21
N HIS A 147 -6.10 -4.87 -25.74
CA HIS A 147 -5.76 -3.52 -26.17
C HIS A 147 -5.31 -2.65 -24.99
N LEU A 148 -6.04 -2.66 -23.88
CA LEU A 148 -5.67 -1.90 -22.68
C LEU A 148 -4.36 -2.41 -22.04
N GLU A 149 -4.11 -3.72 -22.05
CA GLU A 149 -2.83 -4.30 -21.60
C GLU A 149 -1.66 -3.91 -22.51
N HIS A 150 -1.88 -3.82 -23.83
CA HIS A 150 -0.88 -3.30 -24.74
C HIS A 150 -0.62 -1.81 -24.48
N LEU A 151 -1.67 -1.00 -24.29
CA LEU A 151 -1.54 0.42 -23.99
C LEU A 151 -0.80 0.68 -22.67
N LEU A 152 -1.00 -0.16 -21.65
CA LEU A 152 -0.19 -0.11 -20.42
C LEU A 152 1.29 -0.32 -20.69
N ARG A 153 1.65 -1.28 -21.56
CA ARG A 153 3.06 -1.52 -21.93
C ARG A 153 3.66 -0.33 -22.67
N VAL A 154 2.92 0.25 -23.62
CA VAL A 154 3.35 1.46 -24.35
C VAL A 154 3.60 2.61 -23.37
N TYR A 155 2.67 2.86 -22.43
CA TYR A 155 2.86 3.92 -21.43
C TYR A 155 4.01 3.62 -20.47
N ALA A 156 4.22 2.36 -20.08
CA ALA A 156 5.35 1.99 -19.23
C ALA A 156 6.70 2.25 -19.94
N SER A 157 6.81 1.91 -21.23
CA SER A 157 8.01 2.20 -22.03
C SER A 157 8.25 3.71 -22.17
N GLU A 158 7.21 4.49 -22.46
CA GLU A 158 7.35 5.95 -22.60
C GLU A 158 7.70 6.63 -21.27
N ILE A 159 7.14 6.16 -20.15
CA ILE A 159 7.52 6.64 -18.81
C ILE A 159 9.00 6.38 -18.55
N ARG A 160 9.54 5.19 -18.89
CA ARG A 160 10.97 4.89 -18.72
C ARG A 160 11.84 5.84 -19.54
N ARG A 161 11.45 6.08 -20.80
CA ARG A 161 12.16 7.02 -21.69
C ARG A 161 12.17 8.45 -21.13
N LEU A 162 11.05 8.91 -20.56
CA LEU A 162 10.97 10.23 -19.93
C LEU A 162 11.79 10.32 -18.65
N GLN A 163 11.88 9.24 -17.87
CA GLN A 163 12.67 9.18 -16.63
C GLN A 163 14.18 9.23 -16.89
N GLU A 164 14.64 8.79 -18.06
CA GLU A 164 16.04 8.81 -18.47
C GLU A 164 16.47 10.17 -19.06
N ARG A 165 15.52 11.06 -19.36
CA ARG A 165 15.83 12.37 -19.94
C ARG A 165 16.37 13.31 -18.88
N GLU A 166 17.52 13.90 -19.16
CA GLU A 166 18.07 15.01 -18.37
C GLU A 166 17.29 16.29 -18.66
N LEU A 167 17.06 17.11 -17.62
CA LEU A 167 16.35 18.38 -17.73
C LEU A 167 17.34 19.53 -17.51
N ASP A 168 17.31 20.51 -18.40
CA ASP A 168 18.01 21.78 -18.20
C ASP A 168 17.15 22.79 -17.38
N LEU A 169 17.72 23.95 -17.09
CA LEU A 169 17.04 24.97 -16.28
C LEU A 169 15.82 25.58 -16.97
N ALA A 170 15.80 25.68 -18.30
CA ALA A 170 14.67 26.21 -19.05
C ALA A 170 13.51 25.20 -19.08
N GLU A 171 13.84 23.91 -19.25
CA GLU A 171 12.88 22.82 -19.19
C GLU A 171 12.28 22.65 -17.79
N LEU A 172 13.02 22.93 -16.71
CA LEU A 172 12.46 22.93 -15.35
C LEU A 172 11.32 23.95 -15.15
N ASP A 173 11.35 25.07 -15.88
CA ASP A 173 10.31 26.11 -15.84
C ASP A 173 9.19 25.87 -16.87
N SER A 174 9.36 24.87 -17.75
CA SER A 174 8.37 24.56 -18.79
C SER A 174 7.17 23.77 -18.26
N ALA A 175 5.97 24.21 -18.62
CA ALA A 175 4.71 23.51 -18.35
C ALA A 175 4.59 22.15 -19.09
N ASP A 176 5.42 21.95 -20.12
CA ASP A 176 5.52 20.72 -20.90
C ASP A 176 6.85 19.99 -20.70
N SER A 177 7.47 20.18 -19.54
CA SER A 177 8.69 19.46 -19.18
C SER A 177 8.50 17.92 -19.20
N PRO A 178 9.56 17.15 -19.49
CA PRO A 178 9.53 15.69 -19.45
C PRO A 178 8.99 15.13 -18.12
N TYR A 179 9.32 15.79 -17.01
CA TYR A 179 8.84 15.46 -15.67
C TYR A 179 7.30 15.58 -15.54
N LEU A 180 6.72 16.67 -16.06
CA LEU A 180 5.27 16.86 -16.04
C LEU A 180 4.56 15.90 -17.00
N GLN A 181 5.17 15.62 -18.16
CA GLN A 181 4.68 14.61 -19.10
C GLN A 181 4.63 13.21 -18.46
N GLU A 182 5.68 12.81 -17.75
CA GLU A 182 5.76 11.54 -17.01
C GLU A 182 4.60 11.42 -16.01
N ASN A 183 4.34 12.47 -15.23
CA ASN A 183 3.23 12.50 -14.28
C ASN A 183 1.86 12.36 -14.98
N ARG A 184 1.64 13.06 -16.11
CA ARG A 184 0.41 12.93 -16.90
C ARG A 184 0.20 11.51 -17.42
N LEU A 185 1.26 10.85 -17.88
CA LEU A 185 1.22 9.45 -18.33
C LEU A 185 0.97 8.48 -17.17
N LYS A 186 1.64 8.63 -16.02
CA LYS A 186 1.37 7.84 -14.80
C LYS A 186 -0.09 7.93 -14.37
N ARG A 187 -0.69 9.13 -14.40
CA ARG A 187 -2.12 9.34 -14.11
C ARG A 187 -3.04 8.63 -15.12
N ARG A 188 -2.71 8.67 -16.42
CA ARG A 188 -3.44 7.92 -17.48
C ARG A 188 -3.31 6.41 -17.29
N MET A 189 -2.11 5.93 -16.98
CA MET A 189 -1.81 4.52 -16.70
C MET A 189 -2.67 3.97 -15.56
N MET A 190 -2.81 4.71 -14.46
CA MET A 190 -3.67 4.30 -13.34
C MET A 190 -5.16 4.26 -13.70
N ARG A 191 -5.64 5.13 -14.61
CA ARG A 191 -7.02 5.06 -15.11
C ARG A 191 -7.26 3.79 -15.92
N ILE A 192 -6.31 3.42 -16.79
CA ILE A 192 -6.36 2.17 -17.56
C ILE A 192 -6.33 0.96 -16.63
N PHE A 193 -5.44 0.97 -15.63
CA PHE A 193 -5.35 -0.10 -14.63
C PHE A 193 -6.70 -0.33 -13.91
N ARG A 194 -7.34 0.73 -13.41
CA ARG A 194 -8.66 0.62 -12.76
C ARG A 194 -9.73 0.08 -13.72
N ARG A 195 -9.71 0.50 -14.98
CA ARG A 195 -10.64 -0.02 -16.00
C ARG A 195 -10.39 -1.51 -16.28
N LEU A 196 -9.14 -1.93 -16.33
CA LEU A 196 -8.79 -3.35 -16.47
C LEU A 196 -9.25 -4.18 -15.27
N CYS A 197 -9.11 -3.68 -14.04
CA CYS A 197 -9.63 -4.34 -12.84
C CYS A 197 -11.15 -4.55 -12.92
N GLN A 198 -11.90 -3.53 -13.36
CA GLN A 198 -13.34 -3.63 -13.58
C GLN A 198 -13.70 -4.68 -14.63
N LEU A 199 -13.03 -4.66 -15.80
CA LEU A 199 -13.31 -5.59 -16.90
C LEU A 199 -12.94 -7.05 -16.57
N LYS A 200 -11.99 -7.25 -15.65
CA LYS A 200 -11.55 -8.58 -15.17
C LYS A 200 -12.24 -9.01 -13.87
N GLU A 201 -13.16 -8.21 -13.34
CA GLU A 201 -13.84 -8.46 -12.06
C GLU A 201 -12.88 -8.70 -10.88
N CYS A 202 -11.77 -7.96 -10.83
CA CYS A 202 -10.79 -8.06 -9.74
C CYS A 202 -10.63 -6.74 -8.96
N SER A 203 -10.10 -6.85 -7.75
CA SER A 203 -9.83 -5.69 -6.91
C SER A 203 -8.77 -4.77 -7.51
N SER A 204 -8.88 -3.47 -7.27
CA SER A 204 -7.88 -2.47 -7.65
C SER A 204 -6.70 -2.37 -6.68
N LEU A 205 -6.61 -3.27 -5.71
CA LEU A 205 -5.49 -3.36 -4.77
C LEU A 205 -4.20 -3.71 -5.52
N THR A 206 -3.12 -3.02 -5.16
CA THR A 206 -1.81 -3.15 -5.81
C THR A 206 -0.81 -3.93 -4.99
N GLY A 207 -1.17 -4.32 -3.76
CA GLY A 207 -0.28 -5.02 -2.84
C GLY A 207 0.64 -4.09 -2.05
N ARG A 208 0.32 -2.79 -2.01
CA ARG A 208 1.10 -1.79 -1.28
C ARG A 208 1.09 -2.02 0.23
N VAL A 209 2.13 -1.53 0.90
CA VAL A 209 2.21 -1.65 2.37
C VAL A 209 1.14 -0.80 3.04
N LEU A 210 0.73 0.32 2.44
CA LEU A 210 -0.39 1.13 2.93
C LEU A 210 -1.73 0.37 2.93
N GLU A 211 -1.90 -0.63 2.06
CA GLU A 211 -3.12 -1.44 1.97
C GLU A 211 -3.19 -2.50 3.09
N GLN A 212 -2.07 -2.75 3.79
CA GLN A 212 -2.02 -3.72 4.88
C GLN A 212 -2.71 -3.17 6.14
N ARG A 213 -3.65 -3.96 6.65
CA ARG A 213 -4.41 -3.65 7.86
C ARG A 213 -3.52 -3.70 9.10
N ILE A 214 -3.43 -2.59 9.82
CA ILE A 214 -2.79 -2.52 11.13
C ILE A 214 -3.77 -3.08 12.16
N ARG A 215 -3.40 -4.17 12.84
CA ARG A 215 -4.18 -4.68 13.97
C ARG A 215 -3.86 -3.88 15.23
N PHE A 216 -4.85 -3.58 16.06
CA PHE A 216 -4.63 -2.88 17.32
C PHE A 216 -5.18 -3.71 18.50
N ARG A 217 -4.32 -3.94 19.51
CA ARG A 217 -4.62 -4.71 20.72
C ARG A 217 -3.95 -4.09 21.95
N GLY A 218 -3.83 -2.76 21.97
CA GLY A 218 -3.11 -2.04 23.01
C GLY A 218 -3.85 -1.96 24.35
N THR A 219 -5.17 -2.19 24.35
CA THR A 219 -5.99 -2.10 25.57
C THR A 219 -6.54 -3.47 25.99
N ARG A 220 -6.96 -3.57 27.25
CA ARG A 220 -7.67 -4.77 27.77
C ARG A 220 -9.11 -4.89 27.27
N TYR A 221 -9.66 -3.85 26.64
CA TYR A 221 -11.05 -3.77 26.20
C TYR A 221 -11.15 -4.03 24.68
N PRO A 222 -11.67 -5.20 24.26
CA PRO A 222 -11.79 -5.54 22.84
C PRO A 222 -12.63 -4.54 22.03
N GLU A 223 -13.63 -3.92 22.66
CA GLU A 223 -14.54 -2.93 22.06
C GLU A 223 -13.76 -1.69 21.63
N VAL A 224 -12.92 -1.18 22.53
CA VAL A 224 -12.01 -0.05 22.28
C VAL A 224 -11.01 -0.42 21.19
N ASN A 225 -10.41 -1.61 21.29
CA ASN A 225 -9.44 -2.09 20.31
C ASN A 225 -10.04 -2.14 18.89
N ARG A 226 -11.26 -2.67 18.75
CA ARG A 226 -11.98 -2.71 17.46
C ARG A 226 -12.33 -1.32 16.93
N SER A 227 -12.67 -0.36 17.79
CA SER A 227 -12.97 1.02 17.37
C SER A 227 -11.73 1.70 16.79
N ILE A 228 -10.64 1.69 17.55
CA ILE A 228 -9.35 2.25 17.13
C ILE A 228 -8.84 1.55 15.87
N GLU A 229 -8.88 0.21 15.82
CA GLU A 229 -8.46 -0.56 14.64
C GLU A 229 -9.28 -0.18 13.39
N ARG A 230 -10.59 -0.01 13.52
CA ARG A 230 -11.42 0.42 12.39
C ARG A 230 -11.06 1.82 11.92
N PHE A 231 -10.76 2.72 12.86
CA PHE A 231 -10.47 4.12 12.58
C PHE A 231 -9.13 4.30 11.85
N ILE A 232 -8.05 3.68 12.34
CA ILE A 232 -6.68 3.84 11.81
C ILE A 232 -6.48 3.17 10.44
N ASN A 233 -7.40 2.29 10.03
CA ASN A 233 -7.37 1.60 8.74
C ASN A 233 -8.29 2.23 7.68
N ARG A 234 -8.87 3.40 7.96
CA ARG A 234 -9.54 4.21 6.93
C ARG A 234 -8.51 4.78 5.95
N PRO A 235 -8.90 5.05 4.68
CA PRO A 235 -8.01 5.72 3.73
C PRO A 235 -7.58 7.08 4.28
N ASP A 236 -6.29 7.40 4.14
CA ASP A 236 -5.65 8.66 4.55
C ASP A 236 -5.81 9.05 6.04
N ALA A 237 -6.20 8.10 6.90
CA ALA A 237 -6.31 8.36 8.33
C ALA A 237 -4.93 8.47 8.99
N PHE A 238 -4.65 9.64 9.56
CA PHE A 238 -3.55 9.86 10.49
C PHE A 238 -4.08 10.64 11.69
N PRO A 239 -4.50 9.95 12.76
CA PRO A 239 -5.25 10.56 13.84
C PRO A 239 -4.36 11.39 14.75
N ASP A 240 -4.93 12.43 15.34
CA ASP A 240 -4.32 13.13 16.46
C ASP A 240 -4.68 12.46 17.81
N TYR A 241 -4.22 13.04 18.91
CA TYR A 241 -4.54 12.54 20.25
C TYR A 241 -6.05 12.63 20.56
N SER A 242 -6.70 13.73 20.15
CA SER A 242 -8.11 14.01 20.41
C SER A 242 -9.02 13.01 19.69
N ASP A 243 -8.66 12.62 18.48
CA ASP A 243 -9.34 11.61 17.69
C ASP A 243 -9.33 10.24 18.38
N ILE A 244 -8.17 9.82 18.89
CA ILE A 244 -8.04 8.55 19.62
C ILE A 244 -8.84 8.60 20.93
N LEU A 245 -8.77 9.71 21.68
CA LEU A 245 -9.57 9.89 22.88
C LEU A 245 -11.07 9.86 22.60
N ARG A 246 -11.53 10.45 21.48
CA ARG A 246 -12.92 10.42 21.03
C ARG A 246 -13.37 8.99 20.71
N GLU A 247 -12.55 8.19 20.03
CA GLU A 247 -12.84 6.79 19.75
C GLU A 247 -12.98 5.95 21.04
N ILE A 248 -12.11 6.19 22.04
CA ILE A 248 -12.17 5.50 23.33
C ILE A 248 -13.43 5.90 24.11
N ARG A 249 -13.74 7.20 24.19
CA ARG A 249 -14.96 7.71 24.85
C ARG A 249 -16.22 7.15 24.19
N GLY A 250 -16.26 7.15 22.86
CA GLY A 250 -17.38 6.59 22.09
C GLY A 250 -17.55 5.09 22.32
N ALA A 251 -16.46 4.32 22.36
CA ALA A 251 -16.51 2.90 22.66
C ALA A 251 -16.95 2.61 24.11
N SER A 252 -16.45 3.39 25.08
CA SER A 252 -16.83 3.28 26.49
C SER A 252 -18.32 3.53 26.72
N ALA A 253 -18.84 4.63 26.16
CA ALA A 253 -20.24 5.00 26.29
C ALA A 253 -21.17 3.99 25.59
N ARG A 254 -20.81 3.53 24.39
CA ARG A 254 -21.62 2.57 23.62
C ARG A 254 -21.73 1.21 24.31
N HIS A 255 -20.68 0.76 24.98
CA HIS A 255 -20.60 -0.57 25.56
C HIS A 255 -20.71 -0.58 27.09
N GLY A 256 -21.00 0.56 27.72
CA GLY A 256 -21.18 0.66 29.17
C GLY A 256 -19.96 0.23 29.98
N LEU A 257 -18.74 0.55 29.51
CA LEU A 257 -17.50 0.04 30.12
C LEU A 257 -17.14 0.67 31.48
N GLY A 258 -17.87 1.70 31.92
CA GLY A 258 -17.66 2.34 33.22
C GLY A 258 -16.30 3.02 33.40
N LEU A 259 -15.60 3.35 32.31
CA LEU A 259 -14.24 3.90 32.38
C LEU A 259 -14.25 5.34 32.90
N GLY A 260 -13.45 5.60 33.94
CA GLY A 260 -13.26 6.96 34.47
C GLY A 260 -12.48 7.85 33.50
N ARG A 261 -12.67 9.17 33.60
CA ARG A 261 -12.04 10.16 32.70
C ARG A 261 -10.51 10.01 32.61
N ARG A 262 -9.83 9.96 33.76
CA ARG A 262 -8.35 9.82 33.82
C ARG A 262 -7.87 8.51 33.21
N GLN A 263 -8.62 7.43 33.40
CA GLN A 263 -8.30 6.13 32.81
C GLN A 263 -8.40 6.16 31.29
N MET A 264 -9.42 6.82 30.72
CA MET A 264 -9.56 6.99 29.27
C MET A 264 -8.46 7.89 28.69
N GLU A 265 -8.06 8.95 29.38
CA GLU A 265 -6.98 9.85 28.95
C GLU A 265 -5.62 9.11 28.92
N ASN A 266 -5.29 8.35 29.96
CA ASN A 266 -4.08 7.53 29.99
C ASN A 266 -4.07 6.48 28.87
N MET A 267 -5.21 5.78 28.68
CA MET A 267 -5.37 4.81 27.61
C MET A 267 -5.22 5.45 26.23
N ALA A 268 -5.75 6.66 26.04
CA ALA A 268 -5.62 7.40 24.79
C ALA A 268 -4.17 7.80 24.51
N GLN A 269 -3.41 8.22 25.52
CA GLN A 269 -2.02 8.60 25.36
C GLN A 269 -1.15 7.42 24.91
N GLU A 270 -1.34 6.25 25.54
CA GLU A 270 -0.64 5.01 25.17
C GLU A 270 -1.05 4.55 23.77
N ALA A 271 -2.34 4.48 23.50
CA ALA A 271 -2.88 4.07 22.20
C ALA A 271 -2.42 5.00 21.07
N PHE A 272 -2.42 6.31 21.30
CA PHE A 272 -1.97 7.32 20.33
C PHE A 272 -0.50 7.13 19.96
N ARG A 273 0.39 6.94 20.94
CA ARG A 273 1.81 6.67 20.68
C ARG A 273 2.01 5.38 19.90
N GLU A 274 1.35 4.30 20.31
CA GLU A 274 1.48 3.00 19.65
C GLU A 274 0.99 3.05 18.20
N VAL A 275 -0.22 3.59 17.98
CA VAL A 275 -0.81 3.75 16.67
C VAL A 275 0.04 4.66 15.78
N GLY A 276 0.47 5.81 16.31
CA GLY A 276 1.31 6.76 15.60
C GLY A 276 2.60 6.12 15.08
N ASN A 277 3.31 5.37 15.93
CA ASN A 277 4.51 4.64 15.55
C ASN A 277 4.23 3.61 14.44
N ARG A 278 3.15 2.83 14.56
CA ARG A 278 2.78 1.84 13.54
C ARG A 278 2.39 2.48 12.21
N LEU A 279 1.69 3.61 12.24
CA LEU A 279 1.31 4.35 11.03
C LEU A 279 2.54 4.95 10.36
N GLN A 280 3.47 5.54 11.11
CA GLN A 280 4.73 6.06 10.59
C GLN A 280 5.59 4.94 10.00
N GLU A 281 5.74 3.80 10.68
CA GLU A 281 6.47 2.64 10.18
C GLU A 281 5.85 2.11 8.88
N ARG A 282 4.51 1.99 8.82
CA ARG A 282 3.80 1.57 7.59
C ARG A 282 4.08 2.52 6.43
N ARG A 283 4.00 3.84 6.66
CA ARG A 283 4.30 4.86 5.62
C ARG A 283 5.77 4.83 5.20
N HIS A 284 6.69 4.65 6.15
CA HIS A 284 8.12 4.56 5.87
C HIS A 284 8.45 3.31 5.03
N LEU A 285 7.91 2.15 5.41
CA LEU A 285 8.09 0.92 4.63
C LEU A 285 7.48 1.04 3.23
N ASP A 286 6.31 1.66 3.10
CA ASP A 286 5.70 1.91 1.79
C ASP A 286 6.57 2.82 0.92
N LEU A 287 7.17 3.87 1.49
CA LEU A 287 8.16 4.68 0.78
C LEU A 287 9.34 3.82 0.34
N VAL A 288 10.02 3.12 1.26
CA VAL A 288 11.25 2.36 0.96
C VAL A 288 11.01 1.29 -0.11
N TYR A 289 9.87 0.60 -0.11
CA TYR A 289 9.60 -0.46 -1.10
C TYR A 289 9.11 0.06 -2.46
N ASN A 290 8.60 1.29 -2.53
CA ASN A 290 8.03 1.85 -3.76
C ASN A 290 8.75 3.16 -4.18
N PHE A 291 9.96 3.39 -3.69
CA PHE A 291 10.75 4.58 -4.01
C PHE A 291 11.53 4.39 -5.32
N GLY A 292 11.61 5.47 -6.10
CA GLY A 292 12.46 5.54 -7.27
C GLY A 292 11.88 4.90 -8.54
N SER A 293 12.76 4.39 -9.39
CA SER A 293 12.47 3.76 -10.67
C SER A 293 13.53 2.69 -11.01
N HIS A 294 13.48 2.17 -12.24
CA HIS A 294 14.49 1.24 -12.76
C HIS A 294 15.92 1.77 -12.69
N LEU A 295 16.12 3.09 -12.62
CA LEU A 295 17.43 3.72 -12.48
C LEU A 295 18.02 3.57 -11.07
N THR A 296 17.17 3.36 -10.06
CA THR A 296 17.57 3.28 -8.65
C THR A 296 17.42 1.89 -8.04
N ASP A 297 16.78 0.96 -8.75
CA ASP A 297 16.51 -0.41 -8.28
C ASP A 297 17.78 -1.19 -7.92
N GLU A 298 18.91 -0.87 -8.57
CA GLU A 298 20.19 -1.52 -8.33
C GLU A 298 21.04 -0.86 -7.23
N TYR A 299 20.52 0.18 -6.56
CA TYR A 299 21.23 0.90 -5.50
C TYR A 299 21.73 -0.05 -4.40
N ARG A 300 23.02 0.08 -4.05
CA ARG A 300 23.66 -0.64 -2.95
C ARG A 300 24.43 0.35 -2.08
N PRO A 301 24.23 0.37 -0.76
CA PRO A 301 24.99 1.27 0.12
C PRO A 301 26.51 1.08 0.05
N GLY A 302 26.97 -0.12 -0.30
CA GLY A 302 28.41 -0.42 -0.42
C GLY A 302 29.07 0.04 -1.73
N THR A 303 28.30 0.55 -2.71
CA THR A 303 28.83 1.08 -3.97
C THR A 303 28.88 2.62 -3.96
N ASP A 304 28.79 3.24 -2.79
CA ASP A 304 28.90 4.70 -2.64
C ASP A 304 30.34 5.16 -2.93
N PRO A 305 30.58 6.03 -3.93
CA PRO A 305 31.91 6.53 -4.29
C PRO A 305 32.64 7.23 -3.15
N ALA A 306 31.90 7.81 -2.19
CA ALA A 306 32.48 8.48 -1.03
C ALA A 306 33.15 7.51 -0.04
N LEU A 307 33.02 6.20 -0.22
CA LEU A 307 33.74 5.20 0.58
C LEU A 307 35.20 5.06 0.14
N SER A 308 35.50 5.27 -1.14
CA SER A 308 36.85 5.18 -1.70
C SER A 308 37.52 6.54 -1.89
N ASP A 309 36.74 7.62 -2.07
CA ASP A 309 37.25 8.96 -2.29
C ASP A 309 37.18 9.81 -1.00
N PRO A 310 38.33 10.10 -0.35
CA PRO A 310 38.37 10.87 0.89
C PRO A 310 38.03 12.35 0.71
N GLU A 311 38.30 12.94 -0.46
CA GLU A 311 37.98 14.34 -0.74
C GLU A 311 36.46 14.52 -0.87
N LEU A 312 35.81 13.63 -1.63
CA LEU A 312 34.37 13.56 -1.73
C LEU A 312 33.74 13.33 -0.34
N ALA A 313 34.27 12.39 0.45
CA ALA A 313 33.80 12.13 1.80
C ALA A 313 33.89 13.37 2.71
N GLN A 314 35.01 14.10 2.66
CA GLN A 314 35.19 15.33 3.43
C GLN A 314 34.18 16.42 3.00
N ARG A 315 33.97 16.59 1.69
CA ARG A 315 32.97 17.51 1.15
C ARG A 315 31.56 17.16 1.61
N LEU A 316 31.17 15.89 1.55
CA LEU A 316 29.86 15.43 2.02
C LEU A 316 29.67 15.63 3.53
N ARG A 317 30.72 15.44 4.34
CA ARG A 317 30.68 15.78 5.78
C ARG A 317 30.44 17.27 6.00
N ARG A 318 31.09 18.15 5.24
CA ARG A 318 30.84 19.61 5.30
C ARG A 318 29.42 19.94 4.90
N ASN A 319 28.93 19.36 3.80
CA ASN A 319 27.55 19.53 3.33
C ASN A 319 26.54 19.10 4.39
N ARG A 320 26.79 17.97 5.08
CA ARG A 320 25.91 17.49 6.15
C ARG A 320 25.82 18.46 7.33
N ARG A 321 26.96 19.01 7.78
CA ARG A 321 26.98 20.01 8.86
C ARG A 321 26.16 21.26 8.48
N LEU A 322 26.39 21.79 7.27
CA LEU A 322 25.65 22.95 6.77
C LEU A 322 24.15 22.66 6.63
N ALA A 323 23.78 21.48 6.13
CA ALA A 323 22.38 21.10 5.95
C ALA A 323 21.62 21.01 7.28
N LEU A 324 22.25 20.46 8.33
CA LEU A 324 21.66 20.41 9.67
C LEU A 324 21.46 21.82 10.24
N ALA A 325 22.50 22.66 10.19
CA ALA A 325 22.39 24.04 10.65
C ALA A 325 21.27 24.80 9.93
N ARG A 326 21.18 24.69 8.60
CA ARG A 326 20.11 25.34 7.82
C ARG A 326 18.71 24.87 8.17
N LEU A 327 18.54 23.58 8.50
CA LEU A 327 17.23 23.07 8.94
C LEU A 327 16.85 23.68 10.29
N ASP A 328 17.79 23.71 11.24
CA ASP A 328 17.57 24.29 12.57
C ASP A 328 17.29 25.80 12.48
N ASP A 329 18.02 26.54 11.63
CA ASP A 329 17.83 27.96 11.40
C ASP A 329 16.41 28.27 10.90
N VAL A 330 15.88 27.47 9.97
CA VAL A 330 14.52 27.66 9.46
C VAL A 330 13.49 27.40 10.56
N ILE A 331 13.65 26.32 11.33
CA ILE A 331 12.73 26.01 12.43
C ILE A 331 12.75 27.12 13.49
N ALA A 332 13.94 27.57 13.91
CA ALA A 332 14.11 28.64 14.88
C ALA A 332 13.50 29.96 14.38
N ARG A 333 13.71 30.30 13.11
CA ARG A 333 13.15 31.50 12.50
C ARG A 333 11.62 31.50 12.52
N PHE A 334 10.98 30.37 12.26
CA PHE A 334 9.52 30.28 12.31
C PHE A 334 8.98 30.21 13.75
N ALA A 335 9.72 29.62 14.68
CA ALA A 335 9.39 29.65 16.10
C ALA A 335 9.41 31.09 16.65
N GLN A 336 10.48 31.86 16.38
CA GLN A 336 10.60 33.26 16.79
C GLN A 336 9.55 34.20 16.17
N ARG A 337 8.98 33.83 15.01
CA ARG A 337 7.91 34.60 14.37
C ARG A 337 6.51 34.27 14.92
N GLN A 338 6.38 33.14 15.59
CA GLN A 338 5.14 32.71 16.22
C GLN A 338 5.01 33.29 17.63
N GLU A 339 6.14 33.50 18.30
CA GLU A 339 6.30 34.40 19.46
C GLU A 339 6.00 35.86 19.06
#